data_AF-A0A4U5TW89-F1
#
_entry.id   AF-A0A4U5TW89-F1
#
_cell.length_a   1.000
_cell.length_b   1.000
_cell.length_c   1.000
_cell.angle_alpha   90.00
_cell.angle_beta   90.00
_cell.angle_gamma   90.00
#
_symmetry.space_group_name_H-M   'P 1'
#
loop_
_entity.id
_entity.type
_entity.pdbx_description
1 polymer ?
#
loop_
_entity_poly.entity_id
_entity_poly.type
_entity_poly.pdbx_seq_one_letter_code
_entity_poly.pdbx_strand_id
1 'polypeptide(L)'
;MDMDVLIHVLSNHNLTGYQWVGSESWIFDSQTAALDRHHILDGAIGLFIPRAHVSGMREFMLDVKPLNTSSNELFTEFWEALFSCKFKQSVSSAEDERECTGHEDLTGMHNSFTDMSLMPIFNNVYKGVYAVAHALHNILNCNKTCDNNVQLDPLTILQHIKKVHFKTKEGDEVYFNENGDPVAKYEIINWQPSENGIVDFVPVGLHDASLPADKQMNLQNKTLIWAQNSQQVPVSVCSQKCPPGTRKVLQKGKPVCCYDCLRCAEGEISNSTDSITCIRCDPEFWSNERRDACVKKEAEFLSYEEIMGALLTAASLFGTCMTAVVAFIFFRYRQTPIVRANNSELSFLLLFSLSLCFLCSLTFIGRPSEWSCMLRHTAFGITFVLCISCVLGKTIVVLMAFRATLPGSDVMKWFGPAQQKLSVVGFTLIQVIICILWLTISPPFPFKNFKEFKDKIILECALGSAVGFWAVLGYIGLLAMLCFFLAFLARKLPDNFNEAKFITFSMLIFCAVWITFIPAYVSSPGKFSVAVEIFAILASSFGLLICIFIPKCYIILLKPEKNTKRNMMGKAAPKSF
;
A
#
# COMPACT_ATOMS: atom_id res chain seq x y z
N MET A 1 -44.56 -31.43 -12.87
CA MET A 1 -44.54 -31.26 -14.34
C MET A 1 -43.25 -30.65 -14.85
N ASP A 2 -42.83 -29.45 -14.42
CA ASP A 2 -41.61 -28.83 -14.97
C ASP A 2 -40.30 -29.49 -14.47
N MET A 3 -40.26 -29.92 -13.20
CA MET A 3 -39.06 -30.57 -12.63
C MET A 3 -38.85 -31.99 -13.16
N ASP A 4 -39.92 -32.73 -13.42
CA ASP A 4 -39.87 -34.10 -13.97
C ASP A 4 -39.18 -34.13 -15.34
N VAL A 5 -39.53 -33.15 -16.20
CA VAL A 5 -38.89 -32.97 -17.52
C VAL A 5 -37.44 -32.56 -17.34
N LEU A 6 -37.16 -31.66 -16.40
CA LEU A 6 -35.80 -31.18 -16.16
C LEU A 6 -34.87 -32.30 -15.66
N ILE A 7 -35.31 -33.14 -14.72
CA ILE A 7 -34.53 -34.29 -14.21
C ILE A 7 -34.12 -35.21 -15.35
N HIS A 8 -35.04 -35.52 -16.27
CA HIS A 8 -34.73 -36.37 -17.42
C HIS A 8 -33.63 -35.76 -18.29
N VAL A 9 -33.71 -34.45 -18.58
CA VAL A 9 -32.69 -33.74 -19.37
C VAL A 9 -31.35 -33.66 -18.61
N LEU A 10 -31.37 -33.35 -17.31
CA LEU A 10 -30.18 -33.28 -16.46
C LEU A 10 -29.45 -34.63 -16.42
N SER A 11 -30.21 -35.72 -16.29
CA SER A 11 -29.70 -37.09 -16.35
C SER A 11 -29.04 -37.40 -17.69
N ASN A 12 -29.70 -37.07 -18.81
CA ASN A 12 -29.14 -37.29 -20.16
C ASN A 12 -27.81 -36.53 -20.39
N HIS A 13 -27.61 -35.41 -19.70
CA HIS A 13 -26.38 -34.61 -19.78
C HIS A 13 -25.40 -34.85 -18.62
N ASN A 14 -25.64 -35.85 -17.75
CA ASN A 14 -24.82 -36.16 -16.58
C ASN A 14 -24.57 -34.96 -15.64
N LEU A 15 -25.56 -34.06 -15.51
CA LEU A 15 -25.47 -32.88 -14.66
C LEU A 15 -25.79 -33.24 -13.20
N THR A 16 -24.77 -33.69 -12.48
CA THR A 16 -24.83 -34.06 -11.04
C THR A 16 -23.96 -33.14 -10.19
N GLY A 17 -24.17 -33.15 -8.86
CA GLY A 17 -23.31 -32.43 -7.90
C GLY A 17 -23.62 -30.94 -7.71
N TYR A 18 -24.73 -30.45 -8.26
CA TYR A 18 -25.22 -29.10 -8.02
C TYR A 18 -26.15 -29.06 -6.82
N GLN A 19 -26.09 -27.97 -6.05
CA GLN A 19 -27.04 -27.75 -4.97
C GLN A 19 -28.34 -27.17 -5.51
N TRP A 20 -29.45 -27.86 -5.25
CA TRP A 20 -30.78 -27.42 -5.66
C TRP A 20 -31.53 -26.76 -4.51
N VAL A 21 -32.25 -25.69 -4.85
CA VAL A 21 -33.18 -25.00 -3.94
C VAL A 21 -34.58 -25.10 -4.53
N GLY A 22 -35.49 -25.75 -3.80
CA GLY A 22 -36.84 -26.04 -4.26
C GLY A 22 -37.91 -25.14 -3.70
N SER A 23 -38.91 -24.88 -4.53
CA SER A 23 -40.18 -24.27 -4.11
C SER A 23 -41.13 -25.34 -3.56
N GLU A 24 -42.21 -24.88 -2.93
CA GLU A 24 -43.30 -25.70 -2.41
C GLU A 24 -43.83 -26.73 -3.42
N SER A 25 -43.85 -26.37 -4.70
CA SER A 25 -44.41 -27.18 -5.79
C SER A 25 -43.74 -28.53 -6.04
N TRP A 26 -42.45 -28.69 -5.69
CA TRP A 26 -41.73 -29.94 -6.00
C TRP A 26 -40.83 -30.44 -4.86
N ILE A 27 -40.48 -29.60 -3.87
CA ILE A 27 -39.57 -30.02 -2.79
C ILE A 27 -40.17 -31.14 -1.90
N PHE A 28 -41.48 -31.34 -1.92
CA PHE A 28 -42.16 -32.42 -1.20
C PHE A 28 -42.91 -33.38 -2.15
N ASP A 29 -42.56 -33.38 -3.44
CA ASP A 29 -43.21 -34.26 -4.42
C ASP A 29 -42.52 -35.64 -4.48
N SER A 30 -43.25 -36.66 -4.03
CA SER A 30 -42.80 -38.06 -4.05
C SER A 30 -42.60 -38.60 -5.47
N GLN A 31 -43.32 -38.09 -6.47
CA GLN A 31 -43.14 -38.53 -7.86
C GLN A 31 -41.82 -38.02 -8.43
N THR A 32 -41.53 -36.72 -8.25
CA THR A 32 -40.24 -36.11 -8.60
C THR A 32 -39.08 -36.88 -7.94
N ALA A 33 -39.18 -37.19 -6.64
CA ALA A 33 -38.16 -37.95 -5.92
C ALA A 33 -37.98 -39.38 -6.46
N ALA A 34 -39.06 -40.07 -6.83
CA ALA A 34 -39.00 -41.41 -7.40
C ALA A 34 -38.42 -41.44 -8.84
N LEU A 35 -38.58 -40.35 -9.60
CA LEU A 35 -38.01 -40.20 -10.93
C LEU A 35 -36.49 -39.91 -10.91
N ASP A 36 -35.97 -39.35 -9.81
CA ASP A 36 -34.55 -39.03 -9.65
C ASP A 36 -33.67 -40.26 -9.35
N ARG A 37 -33.62 -41.20 -10.29
CA ARG A 37 -32.81 -42.43 -10.18
C ARG A 37 -31.30 -42.19 -10.17
N HIS A 38 -30.85 -41.00 -10.53
CA HIS A 38 -29.44 -40.64 -10.62
C HIS A 38 -28.98 -39.77 -9.45
N HIS A 39 -29.83 -39.58 -8.43
CA HIS A 39 -29.48 -38.82 -7.23
C HIS A 39 -29.01 -37.39 -7.55
N ILE A 40 -29.64 -36.75 -8.54
CA ILE A 40 -29.30 -35.40 -9.01
C ILE A 40 -29.72 -34.34 -7.99
N LEU A 41 -30.81 -34.60 -7.27
CA LEU A 41 -31.45 -33.72 -6.31
C LEU A 41 -31.14 -34.07 -4.86
N ASP A 42 -30.26 -35.06 -4.63
CA ASP A 42 -29.78 -35.41 -3.30
C ASP A 42 -29.24 -34.15 -2.57
N GLY A 43 -29.70 -33.96 -1.34
CA GLY A 43 -29.37 -32.78 -0.55
C GLY A 43 -30.10 -31.50 -0.95
N ALA A 44 -31.09 -31.55 -1.85
CA ALA A 44 -31.95 -30.40 -2.15
C ALA A 44 -32.57 -29.82 -0.87
N ILE A 45 -32.76 -28.50 -0.85
CA ILE A 45 -33.35 -27.78 0.28
C ILE A 45 -34.46 -26.86 -0.22
N GLY A 46 -35.55 -26.72 0.52
CA GLY A 46 -36.62 -25.83 0.10
C GLY A 46 -37.68 -25.61 1.17
N LEU A 47 -38.75 -24.94 0.78
CA LEU A 47 -39.84 -24.56 1.68
C LEU A 47 -41.11 -25.33 1.33
N PHE A 48 -41.79 -25.86 2.34
CA PHE A 48 -43.08 -26.53 2.19
C PHE A 48 -44.06 -26.10 3.27
N ILE A 49 -45.37 -26.25 3.03
CA ILE A 49 -46.40 -25.91 4.02
C ILE A 49 -46.18 -26.78 5.27
N PRO A 50 -46.23 -26.23 6.49
CA PRO A 50 -46.01 -26.99 7.71
C PRO A 50 -47.00 -28.15 7.85
N ARG A 51 -46.55 -29.24 8.47
CA ARG A 51 -47.39 -30.40 8.72
C ARG A 51 -48.63 -29.98 9.49
N ALA A 52 -49.78 -30.33 8.96
CA ALA A 52 -51.07 -30.04 9.56
C ALA A 52 -51.80 -31.33 9.93
N HIS A 53 -52.60 -31.27 10.98
CA HIS A 53 -53.55 -32.29 11.35
C HIS A 53 -54.92 -31.64 11.46
N VAL A 54 -55.97 -32.31 10.98
CA VAL A 54 -57.35 -31.86 11.14
C VAL A 54 -58.13 -33.01 11.76
N SER A 55 -58.63 -32.80 12.97
CA SER A 55 -59.23 -33.86 13.78
C SER A 55 -60.52 -34.34 13.13
N GLY A 56 -60.63 -35.65 12.84
CA GLY A 56 -61.81 -36.23 12.20
C GLY A 56 -61.79 -36.23 10.67
N MET A 57 -60.78 -35.61 10.03
CA MET A 57 -60.72 -35.51 8.56
C MET A 57 -60.51 -36.88 7.91
N ARG A 58 -59.66 -37.73 8.49
CA ARG A 58 -59.42 -39.08 7.96
C ARG A 58 -60.70 -39.91 7.98
N GLU A 59 -61.41 -39.88 9.11
CA GLU A 59 -62.68 -40.57 9.30
C GLU A 59 -63.75 -40.04 8.33
N PHE A 60 -63.78 -38.72 8.12
CA PHE A 60 -64.67 -38.09 7.14
C PHE A 60 -64.37 -38.52 5.70
N MET A 61 -63.10 -38.55 5.29
CA MET A 61 -62.70 -38.98 3.94
C MET A 61 -62.99 -40.45 3.69
N LEU A 62 -62.89 -41.30 4.71
CA LEU A 62 -63.22 -42.72 4.62
C LEU A 62 -64.74 -42.98 4.63
N ASP A 63 -65.55 -42.04 5.14
CA ASP A 63 -67.02 -42.15 5.11
C ASP A 63 -67.58 -41.70 3.76
N VAL A 64 -67.52 -42.60 2.78
CA VAL A 64 -68.01 -42.36 1.40
C VAL A 64 -69.50 -42.63 1.22
N LYS A 65 -70.23 -42.99 2.28
CA LYS A 65 -71.68 -43.24 2.24
C LYS A 65 -72.48 -42.04 1.73
N PRO A 66 -72.20 -40.78 2.15
CA PRO A 66 -72.90 -39.61 1.63
C PRO A 66 -72.68 -39.41 0.13
N LEU A 67 -71.46 -39.68 -0.36
CA LEU A 67 -71.11 -39.57 -1.78
C LEU A 67 -71.87 -40.62 -2.62
N ASN A 68 -71.90 -41.87 -2.15
CA ASN A 68 -72.63 -42.97 -2.80
C ASN A 68 -74.15 -42.68 -2.88
N THR A 69 -74.75 -42.14 -1.81
CA THR A 69 -76.20 -41.83 -1.79
C THR A 69 -76.63 -40.70 -2.73
N SER A 70 -75.70 -39.86 -3.21
CA SER A 70 -76.01 -38.70 -4.04
C SER A 70 -76.11 -38.98 -5.55
N SER A 71 -75.96 -40.25 -5.97
CA SER A 71 -76.03 -40.71 -7.37
C SER A 71 -75.36 -39.76 -8.37
N ASN A 72 -74.13 -39.37 -8.07
CA ASN A 72 -73.39 -38.36 -8.81
C ASN A 72 -72.44 -39.05 -9.80
N GLU A 73 -72.42 -38.62 -11.07
CA GLU A 73 -71.52 -39.13 -12.13
C GLU A 73 -70.05 -39.13 -11.68
N LEU A 74 -69.67 -38.12 -10.89
CA LEU A 74 -68.36 -37.99 -10.27
C LEU A 74 -67.99 -39.13 -9.31
N PHE A 75 -68.97 -39.70 -8.58
CA PHE A 75 -68.70 -40.84 -7.69
C PHE A 75 -68.39 -42.09 -8.51
N THR A 76 -69.13 -42.32 -9.59
CA THR A 76 -68.88 -43.43 -10.52
C THR A 76 -67.46 -43.32 -11.09
N GLU A 77 -67.08 -42.19 -11.67
CA GLU A 77 -65.73 -41.98 -12.22
C GLU A 77 -64.64 -42.14 -11.17
N PHE A 78 -64.82 -41.50 -10.00
CA PHE A 78 -63.88 -41.58 -8.89
C PHE A 78 -63.66 -43.02 -8.43
N TRP A 79 -64.74 -43.75 -8.20
CA TRP A 79 -64.70 -45.10 -7.63
C TRP A 79 -64.14 -46.12 -8.64
N GLU A 80 -64.52 -46.00 -9.91
CA GLU A 80 -63.97 -46.80 -11.00
C GLU A 80 -62.47 -46.56 -11.20
N ALA A 81 -62.03 -45.30 -11.16
CA ALA A 81 -60.61 -44.96 -11.26
C ALA A 81 -59.80 -45.47 -10.07
N LEU A 82 -60.34 -45.33 -8.85
CA LEU A 82 -59.66 -45.69 -7.62
C LEU A 82 -59.46 -47.21 -7.49
N PHE A 83 -60.47 -48.00 -7.84
CA PHE A 83 -60.45 -49.46 -7.72
C PHE A 83 -60.14 -50.19 -9.03
N SER A 84 -59.97 -49.45 -10.13
CA SER A 84 -59.79 -50.01 -11.48
C SER A 84 -60.89 -51.04 -11.81
N CYS A 85 -62.14 -50.68 -11.53
CA CYS A 85 -63.35 -51.49 -11.77
C CYS A 85 -64.38 -50.69 -12.57
N LYS A 86 -65.48 -51.32 -13.01
CA LYS A 86 -66.61 -50.65 -13.68
C LYS A 86 -67.95 -50.95 -13.02
N PHE A 87 -68.84 -49.97 -12.89
CA PHE A 87 -70.24 -50.19 -12.53
C PHE A 87 -71.02 -50.67 -13.77
N LYS A 88 -71.92 -51.65 -13.62
CA LYS A 88 -72.74 -52.11 -14.75
C LYS A 88 -73.69 -51.01 -15.23
N GLN A 89 -73.32 -50.34 -16.31
CA GLN A 89 -74.28 -49.59 -17.12
C GLN A 89 -75.05 -50.59 -18.00
N SER A 90 -76.37 -50.42 -18.06
CA SER A 90 -77.25 -51.29 -18.81
C SER A 90 -76.80 -51.37 -20.28
N VAL A 91 -76.46 -52.60 -20.69
CA VAL A 91 -76.17 -53.11 -22.04
C VAL A 91 -74.67 -53.17 -22.39
N SER A 92 -74.16 -54.40 -22.24
CA SER A 92 -72.90 -54.99 -22.76
C SER A 92 -71.56 -54.45 -22.23
N SER A 93 -70.96 -55.17 -21.28
CA SER A 93 -69.51 -55.17 -21.08
C SER A 93 -68.96 -56.59 -21.24
N ALA A 94 -67.79 -56.67 -21.87
CA ALA A 94 -67.05 -57.88 -22.19
C ALA A 94 -66.64 -58.63 -20.90
N GLU A 95 -66.43 -59.95 -21.02
CA GLU A 95 -66.33 -60.93 -19.91
C GLU A 95 -65.10 -60.80 -18.97
N ASP A 96 -64.31 -59.72 -19.01
CA ASP A 96 -63.03 -59.62 -18.27
C ASP A 96 -62.83 -58.37 -17.38
N GLU A 97 -63.80 -57.47 -17.23
CA GLU A 97 -63.66 -56.30 -16.34
C GLU A 97 -64.26 -56.54 -14.93
N ARG A 98 -63.48 -56.23 -13.89
CA ARG A 98 -63.89 -56.35 -12.48
C ARG A 98 -65.07 -55.40 -12.20
N GLU A 99 -66.16 -55.93 -11.67
CA GLU A 99 -67.37 -55.17 -11.33
C GLU A 99 -67.19 -54.39 -10.01
N CYS A 100 -67.54 -53.10 -10.01
CA CYS A 100 -67.61 -52.29 -8.79
C CYS A 100 -68.91 -52.57 -8.02
N THR A 101 -68.80 -52.77 -6.72
CA THR A 101 -69.90 -52.99 -5.77
C THR A 101 -70.34 -51.71 -5.04
N GLY A 102 -69.52 -50.66 -5.08
CA GLY A 102 -69.74 -49.39 -4.36
C GLY A 102 -69.50 -49.49 -2.85
N HIS A 103 -68.94 -50.62 -2.39
CA HIS A 103 -68.70 -50.95 -0.98
C HIS A 103 -67.29 -51.52 -0.75
N GLU A 104 -66.41 -51.33 -1.72
CA GLU A 104 -65.00 -51.69 -1.63
C GLU A 104 -64.30 -51.00 -0.45
N ASP A 105 -63.33 -51.70 0.14
CA ASP A 105 -62.62 -51.22 1.32
C ASP A 105 -61.54 -50.19 0.96
N LEU A 106 -61.69 -48.99 1.50
CA LEU A 106 -60.73 -47.89 1.36
C LEU A 106 -59.60 -47.95 2.40
N THR A 107 -59.77 -48.69 3.49
CA THR A 107 -58.87 -48.62 4.65
C THR A 107 -57.53 -49.33 4.43
N GLY A 108 -57.47 -50.28 3.51
CA GLY A 108 -56.28 -51.09 3.20
C GLY A 108 -55.47 -50.64 1.99
N MET A 109 -55.90 -49.60 1.25
CA MET A 109 -55.21 -49.15 0.03
C MET A 109 -54.39 -47.89 0.27
N HIS A 110 -53.11 -47.90 -0.14
CA HIS A 110 -52.34 -46.67 -0.29
C HIS A 110 -52.66 -46.03 -1.64
N ASN A 111 -53.46 -44.97 -1.61
CA ASN A 111 -53.80 -44.17 -2.78
C ASN A 111 -53.74 -42.67 -2.44
N SER A 112 -53.69 -41.82 -3.47
CA SER A 112 -53.61 -40.37 -3.32
C SER A 112 -54.78 -39.75 -2.56
N PHE A 113 -55.94 -40.43 -2.53
CA PHE A 113 -57.12 -39.98 -1.80
C PHE A 113 -57.00 -40.19 -0.29
N THR A 114 -56.42 -41.30 0.16
CA THR A 114 -56.24 -41.62 1.58
C THR A 114 -54.91 -41.16 2.15
N ASP A 115 -54.05 -40.56 1.31
CA ASP A 115 -52.74 -40.06 1.70
C ASP A 115 -52.84 -38.78 2.54
N MET A 116 -52.62 -38.95 3.84
CA MET A 116 -52.61 -37.85 4.82
C MET A 116 -51.36 -36.98 4.73
N SER A 117 -50.36 -37.33 3.91
CA SER A 117 -49.18 -36.48 3.67
C SER A 117 -49.56 -35.12 3.05
N LEU A 118 -50.68 -35.07 2.31
CA LEU A 118 -51.24 -33.88 1.67
C LEU A 118 -52.12 -33.02 2.61
N MET A 119 -52.29 -33.43 3.87
CA MET A 119 -53.08 -32.69 4.87
C MET A 119 -52.69 -31.21 5.03
N PRO A 120 -51.42 -30.78 4.90
CA PRO A 120 -51.07 -29.35 4.89
C PRO A 120 -51.86 -28.53 3.87
N ILE A 121 -52.08 -29.08 2.67
CA ILE A 121 -52.83 -28.43 1.59
C ILE A 121 -54.32 -28.39 1.95
N PHE A 122 -54.88 -29.52 2.41
CA PHE A 122 -56.29 -29.59 2.80
C PHE A 122 -56.63 -28.70 4.01
N ASN A 123 -55.69 -28.52 4.95
CA ASN A 123 -55.86 -27.60 6.07
C ASN A 123 -56.04 -26.15 5.60
N ASN A 124 -55.39 -25.73 4.51
CA ASN A 124 -55.60 -24.39 3.95
C ASN A 124 -57.01 -24.22 3.36
N VAL A 125 -57.57 -25.26 2.73
CA VAL A 125 -58.97 -25.27 2.28
C VAL A 125 -59.91 -25.17 3.49
N TYR A 126 -59.65 -25.97 4.54
CA TYR A 126 -60.41 -25.92 5.79
C TYR A 126 -60.42 -24.51 6.40
N LYS A 127 -59.24 -23.87 6.52
CA LYS A 127 -59.11 -22.49 6.99
C LYS A 127 -59.87 -21.49 6.12
N GLY A 128 -59.81 -21.65 4.80
CA GLY A 128 -60.51 -20.80 3.83
C GLY A 128 -62.04 -20.86 4.00
N VAL A 129 -62.60 -22.07 4.12
CA VAL A 129 -64.05 -22.26 4.36
C VAL A 129 -64.46 -21.63 5.69
N TYR A 130 -63.67 -21.84 6.75
CA TYR A 130 -63.96 -21.24 8.06
C TYR A 130 -63.82 -19.72 8.06
N ALA A 131 -62.89 -19.14 7.30
CA ALA A 131 -62.78 -17.69 7.16
C ALA A 131 -64.06 -17.08 6.57
N VAL A 132 -64.63 -17.73 5.54
CA VAL A 132 -65.93 -17.32 4.97
C VAL A 132 -67.06 -17.51 5.99
N ALA A 133 -67.08 -18.65 6.69
CA ALA A 133 -68.10 -18.94 7.70
C ALA A 133 -68.07 -17.90 8.84
N HIS A 134 -66.90 -17.54 9.35
CA HIS A 134 -66.72 -16.51 10.37
C HIS A 134 -67.14 -15.12 9.87
N ALA A 135 -66.85 -14.78 8.61
CA ALA A 135 -67.31 -13.54 8.01
C ALA A 135 -68.84 -13.47 7.95
N LEU A 136 -69.49 -14.53 7.47
CA LEU A 136 -70.95 -14.62 7.42
C LEU A 136 -71.59 -14.62 8.81
N HIS A 137 -70.99 -15.32 9.77
CA HIS A 137 -71.44 -15.34 11.16
C HIS A 137 -71.48 -13.92 11.76
N ASN A 138 -70.48 -13.10 11.45
CA ASN A 138 -70.43 -11.70 11.87
C ASN A 138 -71.45 -10.82 11.13
N ILE A 139 -71.61 -11.01 9.82
CA ILE A 139 -72.58 -10.24 9.00
C ILE A 139 -74.02 -10.51 9.44
N LEU A 140 -74.35 -11.78 9.70
CA LEU A 140 -75.69 -12.24 10.09
C LEU A 140 -75.94 -12.13 11.61
N ASN A 141 -74.97 -11.63 12.38
CA ASN A 141 -75.02 -11.46 13.84
C ASN A 141 -75.50 -12.72 14.59
N CYS A 142 -74.95 -13.87 14.20
CA CYS A 142 -75.39 -15.19 14.64
C CYS A 142 -74.98 -15.52 16.08
N ASN A 143 -75.76 -15.10 17.10
CA ASN A 143 -75.53 -15.55 18.48
C ASN A 143 -76.23 -16.88 18.81
N LYS A 144 -77.57 -16.85 19.00
CA LYS A 144 -78.42 -18.04 19.17
C LYS A 144 -79.27 -18.35 17.93
N THR A 145 -79.59 -17.31 17.17
CA THR A 145 -80.30 -17.33 15.89
C THR A 145 -79.61 -16.31 14.98
N CYS A 146 -79.56 -16.59 13.68
CA CYS A 146 -79.01 -15.69 12.68
C CYS A 146 -80.09 -14.76 12.13
N ASP A 147 -79.72 -13.54 11.76
CA ASP A 147 -80.60 -12.64 11.02
C ASP A 147 -80.58 -12.98 9.53
N ASN A 148 -81.65 -13.61 9.04
CA ASN A 148 -81.77 -14.03 7.65
C ASN A 148 -82.25 -12.91 6.71
N ASN A 149 -82.57 -11.71 7.22
CA ASN A 149 -83.06 -10.59 6.41
C ASN A 149 -81.92 -9.65 5.95
N VAL A 150 -80.67 -9.94 6.30
CA VAL A 150 -79.51 -9.15 5.89
C VAL A 150 -79.21 -9.39 4.40
N GLN A 151 -79.24 -8.33 3.60
CA GLN A 151 -78.84 -8.41 2.19
C GLN A 151 -77.31 -8.56 2.10
N LEU A 152 -76.85 -9.66 1.49
CA LEU A 152 -75.44 -9.95 1.30
C LEU A 152 -74.89 -9.26 0.05
N ASP A 153 -74.11 -8.20 0.25
CA ASP A 153 -73.37 -7.50 -0.80
C ASP A 153 -71.89 -7.98 -0.85
N PRO A 154 -71.30 -8.22 -2.04
CA PRO A 154 -69.92 -8.70 -2.16
C PRO A 154 -68.86 -7.81 -1.49
N LEU A 155 -69.03 -6.48 -1.52
CA LEU A 155 -68.07 -5.56 -0.87
C LEU A 155 -68.15 -5.68 0.65
N THR A 156 -69.36 -5.83 1.18
CA THR A 156 -69.62 -6.07 2.61
C THR A 156 -68.99 -7.39 3.05
N ILE A 157 -69.15 -8.47 2.27
CA ILE A 157 -68.50 -9.76 2.53
C ILE A 157 -66.98 -9.60 2.55
N LEU A 158 -66.40 -8.96 1.54
CA LEU A 158 -64.96 -8.74 1.44
C LEU A 158 -64.42 -7.96 2.65
N GLN A 159 -65.11 -6.91 3.09
CA GLN A 159 -64.71 -6.13 4.26
C GLN A 159 -64.69 -6.94 5.56
N HIS A 160 -65.63 -7.89 5.70
CA HIS A 160 -65.68 -8.77 6.86
C HIS A 160 -64.62 -9.87 6.78
N ILE A 161 -64.43 -10.50 5.61
CA ILE A 161 -63.37 -11.49 5.37
C ILE A 161 -62.00 -10.89 5.71
N LYS A 162 -61.69 -9.66 5.26
CA LYS A 162 -60.42 -8.98 5.57
C LYS A 162 -60.17 -8.75 7.06
N LYS A 163 -61.21 -8.79 7.89
CA LYS A 163 -61.14 -8.52 9.34
C LYS A 163 -61.34 -9.76 10.19
N VAL A 164 -61.52 -10.94 9.60
CA VAL A 164 -61.66 -12.16 10.39
C VAL A 164 -60.37 -12.45 11.14
N HIS A 165 -60.53 -12.79 12.42
CA HIS A 165 -59.47 -13.32 13.25
C HIS A 165 -60.10 -14.40 14.12
N PHE A 166 -59.72 -15.65 13.85
CA PHE A 166 -60.23 -16.80 14.59
C PHE A 166 -59.12 -17.82 14.81
N LYS A 167 -59.40 -18.75 15.73
CA LYS A 167 -58.51 -19.86 16.05
C LYS A 167 -59.19 -21.16 15.63
N THR A 168 -58.49 -22.01 14.87
CA THR A 168 -59.00 -23.34 14.51
C THR A 168 -59.09 -24.23 15.75
N LYS A 169 -59.80 -25.35 15.65
CA LYS A 169 -59.92 -26.34 16.73
C LYS A 169 -58.55 -26.88 17.17
N GLU A 170 -57.61 -26.95 16.23
CA GLU A 170 -56.24 -27.42 16.40
C GLU A 170 -55.29 -26.33 16.90
N GLY A 171 -55.78 -25.10 16.99
CA GLY A 171 -55.08 -23.99 17.63
C GLY A 171 -54.33 -23.06 16.68
N ASP A 172 -54.52 -23.18 15.37
CA ASP A 172 -53.95 -22.27 14.39
C ASP A 172 -54.70 -20.94 14.39
N GLU A 173 -53.98 -19.83 14.50
CA GLU A 173 -54.54 -18.49 14.32
C GLU A 173 -54.63 -18.15 12.83
N VAL A 174 -55.81 -17.70 12.40
CA VAL A 174 -56.10 -17.33 11.01
C VAL A 174 -56.54 -15.87 10.98
N TYR A 175 -55.76 -15.05 10.29
CA TYR A 175 -56.01 -13.64 10.04
C TYR A 175 -55.30 -13.20 8.76
N PHE A 176 -55.66 -12.03 8.25
CA PHE A 176 -55.11 -11.48 7.02
C PHE A 176 -54.44 -10.12 7.25
N ASN A 177 -53.40 -9.82 6.48
CA ASN A 177 -52.79 -8.50 6.44
C ASN A 177 -53.64 -7.51 5.59
N GLU A 178 -53.17 -6.27 5.41
CA GLU A 178 -53.88 -5.25 4.63
C GLU A 178 -54.13 -5.66 3.15
N ASN A 179 -53.22 -6.47 2.60
CA ASN A 179 -53.30 -7.00 1.23
C ASN A 179 -54.23 -8.23 1.12
N GLY A 180 -54.65 -8.83 2.23
CA GLY A 180 -55.43 -10.06 2.26
C GLY A 180 -54.60 -11.34 2.34
N ASP A 181 -53.30 -11.25 2.60
CA ASP A 181 -52.43 -12.43 2.73
C ASP A 181 -52.45 -12.97 4.16
N PRO A 182 -52.51 -14.30 4.35
CA PRO A 182 -52.28 -14.91 5.65
C PRO A 182 -50.80 -14.82 6.04
N VAL A 183 -50.50 -15.07 7.31
CA VAL A 183 -49.11 -15.18 7.79
C VAL A 183 -48.39 -16.32 7.08
N ALA A 184 -47.25 -16.00 6.46
CA ALA A 184 -46.39 -16.99 5.84
C ALA A 184 -45.68 -17.84 6.91
N LYS A 185 -46.00 -19.14 6.94
CA LYS A 185 -45.32 -20.15 7.75
C LYS A 185 -44.94 -21.32 6.85
N TYR A 186 -43.68 -21.75 6.91
CA TYR A 186 -43.13 -22.82 6.09
C TYR A 186 -42.19 -23.72 6.89
N GLU A 187 -42.26 -25.03 6.66
CA GLU A 187 -41.19 -25.95 7.05
C GLU A 187 -40.06 -25.89 6.02
N ILE A 188 -38.82 -25.96 6.50
CA ILE A 188 -37.64 -26.09 5.65
C ILE A 188 -37.38 -27.58 5.49
N ILE A 189 -37.45 -28.07 4.26
CA ILE A 189 -37.28 -29.49 3.91
C ILE A 189 -35.90 -29.70 3.32
N ASN A 190 -35.22 -30.77 3.73
CA ASN A 190 -33.97 -31.24 3.13
C ASN A 190 -34.13 -32.69 2.67
N TRP A 191 -33.69 -32.98 1.44
CA TRP A 191 -33.72 -34.32 0.85
C TRP A 191 -32.54 -35.12 1.39
N GLN A 192 -32.82 -36.17 2.15
CA GLN A 192 -31.79 -37.02 2.76
C GLN A 192 -31.84 -38.43 2.17
N PRO A 193 -30.69 -39.09 1.91
CA PRO A 193 -30.69 -40.44 1.35
C PRO A 193 -31.39 -41.45 2.28
N SER A 194 -32.25 -42.31 1.72
CA SER A 194 -32.90 -43.41 2.42
C SER A 194 -32.40 -44.77 1.93
N GLU A 195 -32.58 -45.82 2.74
CA GLU A 195 -32.18 -47.20 2.41
C GLU A 195 -32.92 -47.77 1.19
N ASN A 196 -34.12 -47.25 0.90
CA ASN A 196 -34.97 -47.69 -0.19
C ASN A 196 -34.60 -47.09 -1.56
N GLY A 197 -33.55 -46.28 -1.64
CA GLY A 197 -33.10 -45.59 -2.86
C GLY A 197 -33.90 -44.34 -3.22
N ILE A 198 -35.07 -44.12 -2.62
CA ILE A 198 -35.84 -42.86 -2.69
C ILE A 198 -35.42 -41.99 -1.50
N VAL A 199 -35.26 -40.69 -1.69
CA VAL A 199 -34.90 -39.77 -0.60
C VAL A 199 -36.04 -39.56 0.41
N ASP A 200 -35.66 -39.29 1.66
CA ASP A 200 -36.57 -38.86 2.72
C ASP A 200 -36.68 -37.33 2.76
N PHE A 201 -37.92 -36.82 2.87
CA PHE A 201 -38.22 -35.40 3.05
C PHE A 201 -38.12 -35.01 4.51
N VAL A 202 -36.94 -34.59 4.96
CA VAL A 202 -36.67 -34.32 6.37
C VAL A 202 -36.92 -32.84 6.69
N PRO A 203 -37.87 -32.51 7.59
CA PRO A 203 -38.02 -31.14 8.07
C PRO A 203 -36.85 -30.78 8.99
N VAL A 204 -36.05 -29.80 8.56
CA VAL A 204 -34.80 -29.34 9.20
C VAL A 204 -34.93 -27.95 9.81
N GLY A 205 -36.06 -27.27 9.63
CA GLY A 205 -36.28 -25.95 10.19
C GLY A 205 -37.69 -25.43 9.95
N LEU A 206 -37.96 -24.23 10.44
CA LEU A 206 -39.21 -23.51 10.28
C LEU A 206 -38.91 -22.06 9.91
N HIS A 207 -39.69 -21.53 8.98
CA HIS A 207 -39.79 -20.11 8.68
C HIS A 207 -41.15 -19.59 9.14
N ASP A 208 -41.20 -18.63 10.06
CA ASP A 208 -42.42 -18.00 10.56
C ASP A 208 -42.33 -16.47 10.45
N ALA A 209 -43.07 -15.90 9.50
CA ALA A 209 -43.07 -14.47 9.22
C ALA A 209 -43.77 -13.62 10.29
N SER A 210 -44.47 -14.23 11.25
CA SER A 210 -45.05 -13.48 12.39
C SER A 210 -43.99 -13.06 13.43
N LEU A 211 -42.80 -13.65 13.37
CA LEU A 211 -41.70 -13.36 14.30
C LEU A 211 -40.85 -12.16 13.84
N PRO A 212 -40.09 -11.53 14.76
CA PRO A 212 -39.07 -10.53 14.41
C PRO A 212 -38.05 -11.06 13.40
N ALA A 213 -37.52 -10.19 12.53
CA ALA A 213 -36.68 -10.56 11.39
C ALA A 213 -35.49 -11.49 11.73
N ASP A 214 -34.87 -11.31 12.89
CA ASP A 214 -33.76 -12.14 13.39
C ASP A 214 -34.17 -13.56 13.79
N LYS A 215 -35.48 -13.81 13.95
CA LYS A 215 -36.07 -15.08 14.39
C LYS A 215 -37.02 -15.70 13.37
N GLN A 216 -37.22 -15.06 12.22
CA GLN A 216 -38.14 -15.56 11.19
C GLN A 216 -37.71 -16.90 10.63
N MET A 217 -36.40 -17.16 10.51
CA MET A 217 -35.87 -18.43 10.04
C MET A 217 -35.12 -19.15 11.16
N ASN A 218 -35.58 -20.35 11.51
CA ASN A 218 -34.99 -21.17 12.55
C ASN A 218 -34.66 -22.56 12.01
N LEU A 219 -33.37 -22.89 11.94
CA LEU A 219 -32.91 -24.24 11.61
C LEU A 219 -32.77 -25.06 12.88
N GLN A 220 -33.36 -26.24 12.89
CA GLN A 220 -33.18 -27.21 13.97
C GLN A 220 -31.75 -27.77 13.94
N ASN A 221 -31.23 -28.21 15.09
CA ASN A 221 -29.92 -28.87 15.20
C ASN A 221 -29.97 -30.30 14.60
N LYS A 222 -30.26 -30.39 13.31
CA LYS A 222 -30.20 -31.62 12.50
C LYS A 222 -29.06 -31.52 11.50
N THR A 223 -28.46 -32.65 11.18
CA THR A 223 -27.43 -32.72 10.13
C THR A 223 -28.09 -32.47 8.77
N LEU A 224 -27.70 -31.35 8.14
CA LEU A 224 -28.05 -31.03 6.77
C LEU A 224 -27.13 -31.79 5.82
N ILE A 225 -27.71 -32.35 4.77
CA ILE A 225 -26.97 -32.99 3.69
C ILE A 225 -27.07 -32.07 2.47
N TRP A 226 -25.94 -31.76 1.88
CA TRP A 226 -25.82 -30.99 0.65
C TRP A 226 -25.49 -31.91 -0.52
N ALA A 227 -25.44 -31.34 -1.72
CA ALA A 227 -25.06 -32.05 -2.93
C ALA A 227 -23.81 -32.94 -2.72
N GLN A 228 -23.83 -34.14 -3.30
CA GLN A 228 -22.79 -35.17 -3.15
C GLN A 228 -22.58 -35.68 -1.71
N ASN A 229 -23.63 -35.64 -0.88
CA ASN A 229 -23.58 -36.07 0.53
C ASN A 229 -22.56 -35.29 1.38
N SER A 230 -22.27 -34.04 0.99
CA SER A 230 -21.40 -33.15 1.76
C SER A 230 -22.12 -32.61 2.99
N GLN A 231 -21.40 -32.45 4.10
CA GLN A 231 -21.86 -31.71 5.27
C GLN A 231 -21.45 -30.23 5.23
N GLN A 232 -20.57 -29.85 4.29
CA GLN A 232 -20.12 -28.48 4.12
C GLN A 232 -21.09 -27.70 3.24
N VAL A 233 -21.54 -26.55 3.74
CA VAL A 233 -22.45 -25.66 3.02
C VAL A 233 -21.80 -25.18 1.71
N PRO A 234 -22.43 -25.42 0.55
CA PRO A 234 -21.92 -24.95 -0.73
C PRO A 234 -22.04 -23.43 -0.82
N VAL A 235 -21.03 -22.78 -1.41
CA VAL A 235 -20.98 -21.32 -1.57
C VAL A 235 -21.00 -20.96 -3.06
N SER A 236 -22.05 -20.27 -3.49
CA SER A 236 -22.20 -19.80 -4.87
C SER A 236 -21.71 -18.36 -5.03
N VAL A 237 -20.39 -18.19 -5.25
CA VAL A 237 -19.77 -16.89 -5.52
C VAL A 237 -19.11 -16.87 -6.90
N CYS A 238 -19.22 -15.75 -7.62
CA CYS A 238 -18.58 -15.59 -8.93
C CYS A 238 -17.08 -15.37 -8.81
N SER A 239 -16.65 -14.53 -7.88
CA SER A 239 -15.26 -14.23 -7.59
C SER A 239 -14.97 -14.44 -6.10
N GLN A 240 -13.79 -14.99 -5.81
CA GLN A 240 -13.27 -15.09 -4.45
C GLN A 240 -12.93 -13.70 -3.90
N LYS A 241 -12.96 -13.56 -2.57
CA LYS A 241 -12.61 -12.30 -1.91
C LYS A 241 -11.18 -11.89 -2.22
N CYS A 242 -10.97 -10.61 -2.52
CA CYS A 242 -9.64 -10.12 -2.86
C CYS A 242 -8.73 -10.07 -1.62
N PRO A 243 -7.48 -10.57 -1.69
CA PRO A 243 -6.54 -10.49 -0.57
C PRO A 243 -6.05 -9.05 -0.34
N PRO A 244 -5.49 -8.73 0.85
CA PRO A 244 -4.81 -7.47 1.07
C PRO A 244 -3.71 -7.24 0.02
N GLY A 245 -3.47 -5.97 -0.30
CA GLY A 245 -2.59 -5.54 -1.39
C GLY A 245 -3.20 -5.57 -2.78
N THR A 246 -4.47 -5.98 -2.89
CA THR A 246 -5.24 -5.94 -4.13
C THR A 246 -6.52 -5.14 -3.97
N ARG A 247 -7.08 -4.72 -5.12
CA ARG A 247 -8.37 -4.05 -5.24
C ARG A 247 -9.24 -4.77 -6.27
N LYS A 248 -10.56 -4.66 -6.08
CA LYS A 248 -11.55 -5.17 -7.03
C LYS A 248 -11.60 -4.33 -8.31
N VAL A 249 -11.70 -5.02 -9.42
CA VAL A 249 -12.01 -4.43 -10.73
C VAL A 249 -13.15 -5.23 -11.36
N LEU A 250 -14.26 -4.54 -11.64
CA LEU A 250 -15.44 -5.19 -12.21
C LEU A 250 -15.16 -5.71 -13.62
N GLN A 251 -15.62 -6.93 -13.91
CA GLN A 251 -15.54 -7.49 -15.24
C GLN A 251 -16.62 -6.85 -16.14
N LYS A 252 -16.20 -6.21 -17.23
CA LYS A 252 -17.12 -5.51 -18.14
C LYS A 252 -18.14 -6.49 -18.72
N GLY A 253 -19.42 -6.17 -18.60
CA GLY A 253 -20.52 -6.99 -19.12
C GLY A 253 -20.98 -8.14 -18.21
N LYS A 254 -20.43 -8.28 -17.00
CA LYS A 254 -20.84 -9.28 -15.99
C LYS A 254 -21.48 -8.63 -14.75
N PRO A 255 -22.19 -9.41 -13.92
CA PRO A 255 -22.77 -8.91 -12.67
C PRO A 255 -21.73 -8.37 -11.68
N VAL A 256 -22.17 -7.51 -10.75
CA VAL A 256 -21.30 -6.84 -9.76
C VAL A 256 -20.53 -7.78 -8.82
N CYS A 257 -20.99 -9.02 -8.66
CA CYS A 257 -20.29 -10.05 -7.88
C CYS A 257 -19.10 -10.66 -8.61
N CYS A 258 -18.93 -10.40 -9.91
CA CYS A 258 -17.84 -10.89 -10.74
C CYS A 258 -16.78 -9.79 -10.94
N TYR A 259 -15.65 -9.96 -10.27
CA TYR A 259 -14.54 -9.00 -10.30
C TYR A 259 -13.18 -9.72 -10.31
N ASP A 260 -12.18 -9.02 -10.81
CA ASP A 260 -10.78 -9.42 -10.74
C ASP A 260 -10.07 -8.68 -9.59
N CYS A 261 -9.11 -9.34 -8.97
CA CYS A 261 -8.28 -8.76 -7.93
C CYS A 261 -6.96 -8.27 -8.53
N LEU A 262 -6.82 -6.96 -8.69
CA LEU A 262 -5.60 -6.34 -9.23
C LEU A 262 -4.74 -5.78 -8.09
N ARG A 263 -3.42 -5.95 -8.18
CA ARG A 263 -2.47 -5.35 -7.23
C ARG A 263 -2.55 -3.82 -7.24
N CYS A 264 -2.40 -3.23 -6.07
CA CYS A 264 -2.28 -1.78 -5.93
C CYS A 264 -1.04 -1.24 -6.65
N ALA A 265 -1.13 0.03 -7.07
CA ALA A 265 -0.02 0.72 -7.73
C ALA A 265 1.13 1.00 -6.75
N GLU A 266 2.30 1.39 -7.29
CA GLU A 266 3.45 1.69 -6.44
C GLU A 266 3.23 2.93 -5.57
N GLY A 267 3.53 2.81 -4.27
CA GLY A 267 3.25 3.84 -3.28
C GLY A 267 1.81 3.82 -2.76
N GLU A 268 0.99 2.88 -3.23
CA GLU A 268 -0.36 2.62 -2.73
C GLU A 268 -0.45 1.23 -2.09
N ILE A 269 -1.36 1.09 -1.13
CA ILE A 269 -1.60 -0.16 -0.41
C ILE A 269 -3.09 -0.46 -0.26
N SER A 270 -3.41 -1.71 0.05
CA SER A 270 -4.74 -2.12 0.52
C SER A 270 -4.56 -3.00 1.75
N ASN A 271 -4.95 -2.52 2.92
CA ASN A 271 -4.78 -3.24 4.19
C ASN A 271 -5.93 -4.22 4.48
N SER A 272 -7.06 -4.08 3.79
CA SER A 272 -8.29 -4.83 4.02
C SER A 272 -8.52 -5.86 2.93
N THR A 273 -9.13 -6.98 3.32
CA THR A 273 -9.66 -7.93 2.36
C THR A 273 -10.83 -7.30 1.63
N ASP A 274 -10.96 -7.65 0.35
CA ASP A 274 -12.13 -7.33 -0.47
C ASP A 274 -12.34 -5.83 -0.77
N SER A 275 -11.26 -5.04 -0.69
CA SER A 275 -11.28 -3.58 -0.94
C SER A 275 -11.54 -3.23 -2.41
N ILE A 276 -12.23 -2.11 -2.62
CA ILE A 276 -12.48 -1.49 -3.94
C ILE A 276 -11.41 -0.46 -4.31
N THR A 277 -10.69 0.08 -3.34
CA THR A 277 -9.72 1.17 -3.53
C THR A 277 -8.40 0.86 -2.84
N CYS A 278 -7.33 1.45 -3.37
CA CYS A 278 -6.03 1.47 -2.73
C CYS A 278 -5.81 2.86 -2.12
N ILE A 279 -5.12 2.90 -0.98
CA ILE A 279 -4.77 4.13 -0.26
C ILE A 279 -3.29 4.46 -0.51
N ARG A 280 -2.96 5.73 -0.67
CA ARG A 280 -1.58 6.17 -0.86
C ARG A 280 -0.85 6.30 0.48
N CYS A 281 0.39 5.83 0.56
CA CYS A 281 1.21 5.98 1.76
C CYS A 281 1.62 7.45 1.99
N ASP A 282 1.80 7.81 3.25
CA ASP A 282 2.37 9.09 3.65
C ASP A 282 3.80 9.29 3.09
N PRO A 283 4.28 10.53 2.90
CA PRO A 283 5.56 10.80 2.23
C PRO A 283 6.79 10.11 2.85
N GLU A 284 6.79 9.89 4.17
CA GLU A 284 7.87 9.19 4.90
C GLU A 284 7.83 7.66 4.74
N PHE A 285 6.76 7.13 4.15
CA PHE A 285 6.51 5.71 4.00
C PHE A 285 6.38 5.32 2.53
N TRP A 286 6.58 4.03 2.26
CA TRP A 286 6.50 3.42 0.96
C TRP A 286 5.77 2.08 1.07
N SER A 287 5.00 1.73 0.05
CA SER A 287 4.34 0.42 -0.02
C SER A 287 5.38 -0.70 -0.03
N ASN A 288 5.19 -1.74 0.77
CA ASN A 288 6.00 -2.96 0.70
C ASN A 288 5.73 -3.76 -0.60
N GLU A 289 6.49 -4.82 -0.85
CA GLU A 289 6.35 -5.66 -2.07
C GLU A 289 4.95 -6.28 -2.23
N ARG A 290 4.30 -6.63 -1.11
CA ARG A 290 2.93 -7.18 -1.10
C ARG A 290 1.85 -6.12 -1.28
N ARG A 291 2.20 -4.83 -1.18
CA ARG A 291 1.29 -3.67 -1.21
C ARG A 291 0.21 -3.72 -0.11
N ASP A 292 0.45 -4.42 0.99
CA ASP A 292 -0.49 -4.54 2.11
C ASP A 292 -0.16 -3.59 3.27
N ALA A 293 1.05 -3.02 3.29
CA ALA A 293 1.52 -2.16 4.38
C ALA A 293 2.44 -1.02 3.88
N CYS A 294 2.36 0.11 4.58
CA CYS A 294 3.27 1.24 4.41
C CYS A 294 4.47 1.07 5.34
N VAL A 295 5.67 0.95 4.77
CA VAL A 295 6.94 0.76 5.48
C VAL A 295 7.75 2.04 5.38
N LYS A 296 8.44 2.41 6.47
CA LYS A 296 9.23 3.64 6.50
C LYS A 296 10.36 3.57 5.48
N LYS A 297 10.51 4.63 4.67
CA LYS A 297 11.60 4.72 3.68
C LYS A 297 12.95 4.77 4.38
N GLU A 298 13.95 4.13 3.77
CA GLU A 298 15.33 4.21 4.23
C GLU A 298 15.92 5.59 3.93
N ALA A 299 16.73 6.09 4.87
CA ALA A 299 17.39 7.38 4.74
C ALA A 299 18.78 7.22 4.13
N GLU A 300 19.04 7.89 3.01
CA GLU A 300 20.30 7.84 2.27
C GLU A 300 21.10 9.14 2.49
N PHE A 301 22.38 8.99 2.84
CA PHE A 301 23.35 10.07 3.03
C PHE A 301 24.77 9.54 2.78
N LEU A 302 25.76 10.43 2.63
CA LEU A 302 27.16 10.02 2.47
C LEU A 302 27.71 9.49 3.80
N SER A 303 27.65 8.17 4.00
CA SER A 303 28.11 7.49 5.22
C SER A 303 29.61 7.17 5.18
N TYR A 304 30.24 7.09 6.36
CA TYR A 304 31.60 6.60 6.53
C TYR A 304 31.75 5.12 6.16
N GLU A 305 30.65 4.35 6.23
CA GLU A 305 30.63 2.92 5.95
C GLU A 305 30.57 2.61 4.44
N GLU A 306 30.11 3.56 3.62
CA GLU A 306 30.07 3.41 2.17
C GLU A 306 31.48 3.58 1.56
N ILE A 307 31.78 2.83 0.50
CA ILE A 307 33.10 2.84 -0.16
C ILE A 307 33.56 4.26 -0.53
N MET A 308 32.66 5.08 -1.08
CA MET A 308 32.98 6.46 -1.47
C MET A 308 33.34 7.32 -0.25
N GLY A 309 32.56 7.25 0.83
CA GLY A 309 32.84 7.98 2.07
C GLY A 309 34.13 7.53 2.73
N ALA A 310 34.41 6.22 2.74
CA ALA A 310 35.65 5.65 3.25
C ALA A 310 36.88 6.14 2.49
N LEU A 311 36.83 6.14 1.14
CA LEU A 311 37.94 6.61 0.29
C LEU A 311 38.22 8.12 0.50
N LEU A 312 37.18 8.96 0.56
CA LEU A 312 37.33 10.39 0.79
C LEU A 312 37.89 10.69 2.19
N THR A 313 37.44 9.94 3.20
CA THR A 313 37.98 10.02 4.57
C THR A 313 39.46 9.65 4.62
N ALA A 314 39.84 8.53 3.97
CA ALA A 314 41.24 8.10 3.90
C ALA A 314 42.13 9.15 3.20
N ALA A 315 41.67 9.74 2.09
CA ALA A 315 42.39 10.79 1.39
C ALA A 315 42.56 12.07 2.23
N SER A 316 41.53 12.46 3.00
CA SER A 316 41.60 13.59 3.94
C SER A 316 42.62 13.36 5.06
N LEU A 317 42.58 12.19 5.70
CA LEU A 317 43.53 11.83 6.76
C LEU A 317 44.96 11.70 6.23
N PHE A 318 45.14 11.13 5.04
CA PHE A 318 46.44 11.06 4.37
C PHE A 318 47.00 12.46 4.08
N GLY A 319 46.18 13.37 3.54
CA GLY A 319 46.56 14.77 3.32
C GLY A 319 46.99 15.48 4.61
N THR A 320 46.22 15.31 5.69
CA THR A 320 46.53 15.87 7.02
C THR A 320 47.82 15.29 7.61
N CYS A 321 48.08 13.99 7.43
CA CYS A 321 49.32 13.37 7.85
C CYS A 321 50.51 13.92 7.05
N MET A 322 50.36 14.06 5.73
CA MET A 322 51.39 14.63 4.86
C MET A 322 51.71 16.08 5.22
N THR A 323 50.71 16.93 5.53
CA THR A 323 50.95 18.31 5.99
C THR A 323 51.68 18.33 7.33
N ALA A 324 51.33 17.46 8.26
CA ALA A 324 52.01 17.34 9.56
C ALA A 324 53.49 16.92 9.41
N VAL A 325 53.79 15.96 8.54
CA VAL A 325 55.17 15.54 8.22
C VAL A 325 55.97 16.71 7.63
N VAL A 326 55.38 17.45 6.67
CA VAL A 326 56.03 18.64 6.09
C VAL A 326 56.26 19.71 7.15
N ALA A 327 55.28 19.97 8.03
CA ALA A 327 55.42 20.93 9.12
C ALA A 327 56.53 20.53 10.10
N PHE A 328 56.65 19.24 10.43
CA PHE A 328 57.72 18.71 11.26
C PHE A 328 59.11 18.90 10.62
N ILE A 329 59.26 18.62 9.32
CA ILE A 329 60.50 18.86 8.58
C ILE A 329 60.86 20.36 8.63
N PHE A 330 59.92 21.24 8.33
CA PHE A 330 60.14 22.69 8.36
C PHE A 330 60.50 23.20 9.76
N PHE A 331 59.92 22.62 10.82
CA PHE A 331 60.25 22.92 12.20
C PHE A 331 61.67 22.46 12.56
N ARG A 332 62.03 21.21 12.23
CA ARG A 332 63.35 20.63 12.52
C ARG A 332 64.49 21.36 11.82
N TYR A 333 64.26 21.83 10.58
CA TYR A 333 65.23 22.54 9.75
C TYR A 333 64.98 24.06 9.71
N ARG A 334 64.30 24.63 10.72
CA ARG A 334 63.93 26.07 10.76
C ARG A 334 65.14 27.02 10.67
N GLN A 335 66.31 26.58 11.12
CA GLN A 335 67.55 27.37 11.06
C GLN A 335 68.22 27.36 9.68
N THR A 336 67.73 26.56 8.73
CA THR A 336 68.33 26.48 7.39
C THR A 336 68.03 27.73 6.57
N PRO A 337 68.97 28.16 5.71
CA PRO A 337 68.80 29.37 4.90
C PRO A 337 67.54 29.33 4.02
N ILE A 338 67.17 28.17 3.48
CA ILE A 338 65.96 27.99 2.67
C ILE A 338 64.70 28.29 3.47
N VAL A 339 64.54 27.77 4.70
CA VAL A 339 63.32 28.00 5.50
C VAL A 339 63.25 29.45 6.01
N ARG A 340 64.40 30.04 6.33
CA ARG A 340 64.48 31.41 6.85
C ARG A 340 64.28 32.49 5.77
N ALA A 341 64.81 32.27 4.57
CA ALA A 341 64.60 33.16 3.43
C ALA A 341 63.14 33.18 2.94
N ASN A 342 62.41 32.12 3.25
CA ASN A 342 61.08 31.85 2.72
C ASN A 342 59.97 32.15 3.75
N ASN A 343 60.07 33.33 4.37
CA ASN A 343 59.25 33.82 5.51
C ASN A 343 58.62 32.66 6.32
N SER A 344 59.40 32.12 7.25
CA SER A 344 59.04 30.91 7.99
C SER A 344 57.66 30.97 8.65
N GLU A 345 57.21 32.13 9.12
CA GLU A 345 55.92 32.29 9.81
C GLU A 345 54.72 32.12 8.86
N LEU A 346 54.75 32.74 7.67
CA LEU A 346 53.70 32.55 6.66
C LEU A 346 53.64 31.11 6.16
N SER A 347 54.80 30.44 6.06
CA SER A 347 54.86 29.04 5.66
C SER A 347 54.23 28.11 6.71
N PHE A 348 54.43 28.36 8.00
CA PHE A 348 53.75 27.61 9.07
C PHE A 348 52.25 27.91 9.12
N LEU A 349 51.84 29.17 8.93
CA LEU A 349 50.41 29.53 8.84
C LEU A 349 49.72 28.85 7.65
N LEU A 350 50.40 28.73 6.50
CA LEU A 350 49.90 28.01 5.34
C LEU A 350 49.79 26.49 5.58
N LEU A 351 50.75 25.87 6.27
CA LEU A 351 50.68 24.44 6.61
C LEU A 351 49.56 24.15 7.64
N PHE A 352 49.37 25.06 8.59
CA PHE A 352 48.25 25.00 9.53
C PHE A 352 46.91 25.11 8.81
N SER A 353 46.74 26.10 7.92
CA SER A 353 45.50 26.25 7.16
C SER A 353 45.24 25.09 6.21
N LEU A 354 46.26 24.55 5.53
CA LEU A 354 46.12 23.34 4.71
C LEU A 354 45.67 22.13 5.53
N SER A 355 46.18 21.97 6.75
CA SER A 355 45.74 20.89 7.64
C SER A 355 44.25 21.04 8.01
N LEU A 356 43.80 22.28 8.27
CA LEU A 356 42.38 22.58 8.49
C LEU A 356 41.54 22.37 7.22
N CYS A 357 42.06 22.66 6.01
CA CYS A 357 41.37 22.39 4.75
C CYS A 357 41.18 20.88 4.49
N PHE A 358 42.16 20.05 4.85
CA PHE A 358 41.97 18.60 4.78
C PHE A 358 40.92 18.14 5.80
N LEU A 359 41.02 18.58 7.06
CA LEU A 359 40.06 18.20 8.11
C LEU A 359 38.63 18.71 7.85
N CYS A 360 38.45 19.87 7.21
CA CYS A 360 37.11 20.42 6.98
C CYS A 360 36.28 19.53 6.04
N SER A 361 36.91 18.77 5.14
CA SER A 361 36.19 17.79 4.30
C SER A 361 35.46 16.71 5.10
N LEU A 362 35.91 16.38 6.32
CA LEU A 362 35.25 15.40 7.19
C LEU A 362 33.89 15.91 7.69
N THR A 363 33.70 17.23 7.78
CA THR A 363 32.41 17.83 8.19
C THR A 363 31.29 17.63 7.17
N PHE A 364 31.63 17.20 5.96
CA PHE A 364 30.69 16.87 4.89
C PHE A 364 30.21 15.40 4.94
N ILE A 365 30.90 14.53 5.70
CA ILE A 365 30.65 13.09 5.75
C ILE A 365 29.89 12.74 7.04
N GLY A 366 28.83 11.94 6.90
CA GLY A 366 27.99 11.50 8.00
C GLY A 366 26.57 12.04 7.93
N ARG A 367 25.79 11.77 8.97
CA ARG A 367 24.38 12.14 9.03
C ARG A 367 24.24 13.66 9.25
N PRO A 368 23.50 14.39 8.41
CA PRO A 368 23.34 15.83 8.55
C PRO A 368 22.59 16.16 9.85
N SER A 369 23.23 16.98 10.68
CA SER A 369 22.68 17.60 11.87
C SER A 369 22.67 19.13 11.70
N GLU A 370 21.94 19.86 12.54
CA GLU A 370 21.95 21.33 12.51
C GLU A 370 23.37 21.89 12.56
N TRP A 371 24.18 21.40 13.52
CA TRP A 371 25.58 21.80 13.65
C TRP A 371 26.44 21.40 12.45
N SER A 372 26.27 20.17 11.94
CA SER A 372 27.04 19.70 10.78
C SER A 372 26.75 20.56 9.55
N CYS A 373 25.49 20.89 9.28
CA CYS A 373 25.11 21.71 8.13
C CYS A 373 25.64 23.15 8.23
N MET A 374 25.60 23.75 9.43
CA MET A 374 26.18 25.08 9.66
C MET A 374 27.69 25.09 9.49
N LEU A 375 28.40 24.09 10.03
CA LEU A 375 29.87 24.04 10.01
C LEU A 375 30.43 23.72 8.63
N ARG A 376 29.75 22.90 7.84
CA ARG A 376 30.23 22.39 6.55
C ARG A 376 30.77 23.48 5.62
N HIS A 377 29.92 24.40 5.20
CA HIS A 377 30.30 25.45 4.24
C HIS A 377 31.04 26.62 4.90
N THR A 378 30.81 26.88 6.20
CA THR A 378 31.48 27.97 6.91
C THR A 378 32.92 27.63 7.25
N ALA A 379 33.19 26.41 7.73
CA ALA A 379 34.55 25.91 7.93
C ALA A 379 35.30 25.88 6.60
N PHE A 380 34.70 25.31 5.55
CA PHE A 380 35.25 25.33 4.20
C PHE A 380 35.65 26.76 3.77
N GLY A 381 34.73 27.72 3.86
CA GLY A 381 35.00 29.09 3.41
C GLY A 381 36.12 29.78 4.19
N ILE A 382 36.11 29.68 5.52
CA ILE A 382 37.10 30.33 6.39
C ILE A 382 38.49 29.71 6.18
N THR A 383 38.61 28.37 6.12
CA THR A 383 39.91 27.71 5.98
C THR A 383 40.53 27.98 4.59
N PHE A 384 39.71 27.98 3.54
CA PHE A 384 40.18 28.27 2.18
C PHE A 384 40.63 29.71 2.00
N VAL A 385 39.88 30.69 2.54
CA VAL A 385 40.33 32.09 2.51
C VAL A 385 41.64 32.25 3.28
N LEU A 386 41.78 31.64 4.46
CA LEU A 386 43.04 31.67 5.21
C LEU A 386 44.21 31.09 4.38
N CYS A 387 43.97 29.97 3.68
CA CYS A 387 44.94 29.37 2.80
C CYS A 387 45.34 30.29 1.63
N ILE A 388 44.37 30.81 0.88
CA ILE A 388 44.61 31.68 -0.28
C ILE A 388 45.26 33.00 0.16
N SER A 389 44.83 33.60 1.27
CA SER A 389 45.44 34.83 1.81
C SER A 389 46.91 34.61 2.18
N CYS A 390 47.28 33.45 2.74
CA CYS A 390 48.68 33.09 2.97
C CYS A 390 49.48 33.01 1.65
N VAL A 391 48.93 32.34 0.62
CA VAL A 391 49.59 32.25 -0.71
C VAL A 391 49.72 33.62 -1.36
N LEU A 392 48.69 34.46 -1.27
CA LEU A 392 48.68 35.84 -1.75
C LEU A 392 49.77 36.66 -1.05
N GLY A 393 49.86 36.56 0.28
CA GLY A 393 50.92 37.19 1.07
C GLY A 393 52.31 36.76 0.59
N LYS A 394 52.54 35.46 0.38
CA LYS A 394 53.81 34.95 -0.18
C LYS A 394 54.09 35.47 -1.58
N THR A 395 53.07 35.55 -2.44
CA THR A 395 53.19 36.06 -3.82
C THR A 395 53.59 37.53 -3.85
N ILE A 396 52.98 38.36 -2.99
CA ILE A 396 53.32 39.78 -2.87
C ILE A 396 54.77 39.95 -2.39
N VAL A 397 55.23 39.14 -1.43
CA VAL A 397 56.63 39.16 -0.96
C VAL A 397 57.60 38.87 -2.10
N VAL A 398 57.32 37.87 -2.94
CA VAL A 398 58.15 37.53 -4.10
C VAL A 398 58.20 38.70 -5.10
N LEU A 399 57.06 39.34 -5.38
CA LEU A 399 57.00 40.51 -6.26
C LEU A 399 57.77 41.73 -5.70
N MET A 400 57.68 41.97 -4.39
CA MET A 400 58.35 43.10 -3.73
C MET A 400 59.86 42.89 -3.61
N ALA A 401 60.32 41.66 -3.33
CA ALA A 401 61.74 41.33 -3.28
C ALA A 401 62.43 41.63 -4.62
N PHE A 402 61.75 41.40 -5.75
CA PHE A 402 62.25 41.75 -7.07
C PHE A 402 62.21 43.26 -7.33
N ARG A 403 61.11 43.95 -7.02
CA ARG A 403 61.03 45.41 -7.19
C ARG A 403 62.08 46.16 -6.37
N ALA A 404 62.45 45.66 -5.19
CA ALA A 404 63.50 46.23 -4.37
C ALA A 404 64.93 46.08 -4.95
N THR A 405 65.13 45.22 -5.96
CA THR A 405 66.41 45.10 -6.69
C THR A 405 66.59 46.11 -7.82
N LEU A 406 65.53 46.86 -8.18
CA LEU A 406 65.62 47.96 -9.14
C LEU A 406 66.12 49.23 -8.43
N PRO A 407 67.10 49.97 -8.98
CA PRO A 407 67.66 51.16 -8.33
C PRO A 407 66.58 52.24 -8.17
N GLY A 408 66.40 52.74 -6.94
CA GLY A 408 65.55 53.91 -6.64
C GLY A 408 64.19 53.65 -5.97
N SER A 409 63.90 52.46 -5.43
CA SER A 409 62.61 52.22 -4.76
C SER A 409 62.74 51.61 -3.35
N ASP A 410 62.35 52.37 -2.31
CA ASP A 410 62.41 51.99 -0.88
C ASP A 410 61.16 51.20 -0.43
N VAL A 411 60.64 50.33 -1.33
CA VAL A 411 59.31 49.68 -1.19
C VAL A 411 59.30 48.58 -0.11
N MET A 412 60.46 48.05 0.25
CA MET A 412 60.59 46.91 1.18
C MET A 412 60.28 47.28 2.64
N LYS A 413 60.31 48.59 3.00
CA LYS A 413 59.87 49.07 4.32
C LYS A 413 58.35 49.04 4.51
N TRP A 414 57.57 49.10 3.42
CA TRP A 414 56.11 49.24 3.48
C TRP A 414 55.36 47.92 3.73
N PHE A 415 55.99 46.77 3.47
CA PHE A 415 55.35 45.45 3.57
C PHE A 415 56.17 44.42 4.36
N GLY A 416 56.48 44.74 5.61
CA GLY A 416 57.20 43.86 6.53
C GLY A 416 56.39 42.63 7.03
N PRO A 417 57.01 41.74 7.84
CA PRO A 417 56.35 40.52 8.36
C PRO A 417 55.08 40.77 9.18
N ALA A 418 55.01 41.87 9.92
CA ALA A 418 53.82 42.27 10.66
C ALA A 418 52.67 42.65 9.73
N GLN A 419 52.96 43.42 8.66
CA GLN A 419 51.98 43.86 7.67
C GLN A 419 51.41 42.68 6.86
N GLN A 420 52.24 41.67 6.58
CA GLN A 420 51.82 40.43 5.92
C GLN A 420 50.81 39.66 6.77
N LYS A 421 51.08 39.49 8.07
CA LYS A 421 50.15 38.82 9.00
C LYS A 421 48.85 39.61 9.16
N LEU A 422 48.95 40.94 9.28
CA LEU A 422 47.78 41.81 9.38
C LEU A 422 46.91 41.72 8.11
N SER A 423 47.52 41.64 6.93
CA SER A 423 46.80 41.44 5.67
C SER A 423 46.09 40.09 5.60
N VAL A 424 46.73 39.00 6.02
CA VAL A 424 46.10 37.66 6.07
C VAL A 424 44.91 37.65 7.04
N VAL A 425 45.08 38.23 8.23
CA VAL A 425 44.01 38.36 9.23
C VAL A 425 42.88 39.25 8.71
N GLY A 426 43.19 40.34 8.00
CA GLY A 426 42.19 41.23 7.41
C GLY A 426 41.32 40.55 6.36
N PHE A 427 41.92 39.83 5.40
CA PHE A 427 41.16 39.10 4.38
C PHE A 427 40.31 37.97 4.97
N THR A 428 40.84 37.25 5.95
CA THR A 428 40.07 36.20 6.65
C THR A 428 38.94 36.75 7.49
N LEU A 429 39.13 37.90 8.14
CA LEU A 429 38.08 38.55 8.93
C LEU A 429 36.88 38.94 8.07
N ILE A 430 37.09 39.39 6.83
CA ILE A 430 36.00 39.68 5.89
C ILE A 430 35.17 38.41 5.64
N GLN A 431 35.82 37.27 5.41
CA GLN A 431 35.13 35.99 5.22
C GLN A 431 34.35 35.56 6.48
N VAL A 432 34.93 35.74 7.66
CA VAL A 432 34.25 35.45 8.94
C VAL A 432 32.99 36.29 9.09
N ILE A 433 33.03 37.58 8.74
CA ILE A 433 31.85 38.47 8.77
C ILE A 433 30.77 37.98 7.80
N ILE A 434 31.15 37.60 6.57
CA ILE A 434 30.21 37.03 5.58
C ILE A 434 29.54 35.76 6.14
N CYS A 435 30.32 34.86 6.75
CA CYS A 435 29.78 33.64 7.35
C CYS A 435 28.86 33.93 8.54
N ILE A 436 29.20 34.88 9.42
CA ILE A 436 28.33 35.29 10.55
C ILE A 436 27.00 35.83 10.02
N LEU A 437 27.03 36.73 9.02
CA LEU A 437 25.83 37.27 8.40
C LEU A 437 24.97 36.17 7.75
N TRP A 438 25.59 35.20 7.09
CA TRP A 438 24.85 34.08 6.51
C TRP A 438 24.17 33.23 7.58
N LEU A 439 24.89 32.89 8.65
CA LEU A 439 24.35 32.10 9.77
C LEU A 439 23.27 32.83 10.57
N THR A 440 23.31 34.17 10.69
CA THR A 440 22.30 34.93 11.43
C THR A 440 21.04 35.21 10.62
N ILE A 441 21.16 35.42 9.31
CA ILE A 441 20.01 35.74 8.45
C ILE A 441 19.24 34.47 8.07
N SER A 442 19.93 33.44 7.59
CA SER A 442 19.31 32.20 7.10
C SER A 442 20.34 31.07 7.06
N PRO A 443 20.57 30.40 8.20
CA PRO A 443 21.58 29.35 8.31
C PRO A 443 21.20 28.10 7.50
N PRO A 444 22.18 27.30 7.07
CA PRO A 444 21.94 25.97 6.51
C PRO A 444 21.30 25.03 7.54
N PHE A 445 20.35 24.20 7.11
CA PHE A 445 19.60 23.30 7.99
C PHE A 445 19.40 21.91 7.36
N PRO A 446 19.22 20.85 8.17
CA PRO A 446 18.98 19.50 7.66
C PRO A 446 17.60 19.41 6.98
N PHE A 447 17.57 18.88 5.77
CA PHE A 447 16.38 18.76 4.94
C PHE A 447 16.19 17.31 4.45
N LYS A 448 14.94 16.85 4.46
CA LYS A 448 14.53 15.54 3.93
C LYS A 448 13.94 15.73 2.54
N ASN A 449 14.63 15.27 1.52
CA ASN A 449 14.15 15.34 0.15
C ASN A 449 13.37 14.06 -0.22
N PHE A 450 12.07 14.24 -0.48
CA PHE A 450 11.14 13.16 -0.83
C PHE A 450 10.87 13.05 -2.35
N LYS A 451 11.45 13.92 -3.18
CA LYS A 451 11.08 14.08 -4.59
C LYS A 451 12.01 13.35 -5.56
N GLU A 452 13.27 13.19 -5.18
CA GLU A 452 14.31 12.73 -6.11
C GLU A 452 14.27 11.19 -6.31
N PHE A 453 13.97 10.43 -5.26
CA PHE A 453 13.77 8.98 -5.34
C PHE A 453 12.45 8.58 -4.64
N LYS A 454 11.70 7.66 -5.26
CA LYS A 454 10.35 7.31 -4.81
C LYS A 454 10.37 6.41 -3.57
N ASP A 455 11.36 5.54 -3.46
CA ASP A 455 11.54 4.50 -2.45
C ASP A 455 12.48 4.89 -1.30
N LYS A 456 13.16 6.04 -1.39
CA LYS A 456 14.18 6.48 -0.40
C LYS A 456 13.99 7.93 0.04
N ILE A 457 14.55 8.28 1.19
CA ILE A 457 14.62 9.65 1.69
C ILE A 457 16.07 10.12 1.60
N ILE A 458 16.35 11.14 0.78
CA ILE A 458 17.69 11.75 0.77
C ILE A 458 17.77 12.75 1.93
N LEU A 459 18.76 12.54 2.79
CA LEU A 459 19.11 13.48 3.85
C LEU A 459 20.21 14.42 3.34
N GLU A 460 19.88 15.69 3.20
CA GLU A 460 20.80 16.72 2.72
C GLU A 460 20.79 17.96 3.62
N CYS A 461 21.74 18.86 3.44
CA CYS A 461 21.75 20.17 4.08
C CYS A 461 21.22 21.20 3.08
N ALA A 462 20.02 21.73 3.33
CA ALA A 462 19.52 22.86 2.57
C ALA A 462 20.38 24.10 2.88
N LEU A 463 20.70 24.88 1.84
CA LEU A 463 21.58 26.05 1.95
C LEU A 463 20.99 27.20 2.80
N GLY A 464 19.67 27.21 3.01
CA GLY A 464 18.94 28.32 3.63
C GLY A 464 18.88 29.55 2.71
N SER A 465 20.01 30.25 2.58
CA SER A 465 20.18 31.39 1.66
C SER A 465 21.18 31.06 0.55
N ALA A 466 20.69 31.01 -0.69
CA ALA A 466 21.54 30.88 -1.87
C ALA A 466 22.49 32.08 -2.02
N VAL A 467 22.04 33.28 -1.66
CA VAL A 467 22.86 34.50 -1.70
C VAL A 467 24.06 34.39 -0.77
N GLY A 468 23.86 33.86 0.45
CA GLY A 468 24.95 33.65 1.41
C GLY A 468 26.00 32.66 0.89
N PHE A 469 25.56 31.52 0.36
CA PHE A 469 26.44 30.53 -0.25
C PHE A 469 27.27 31.10 -1.41
N TRP A 470 26.64 31.80 -2.35
CA TRP A 470 27.33 32.41 -3.48
C TRP A 470 28.22 33.59 -3.08
N ALA A 471 27.91 34.31 -1.99
CA ALA A 471 28.78 35.34 -1.45
C ALA A 471 30.09 34.73 -0.89
N VAL A 472 30.01 33.60 -0.17
CA VAL A 472 31.19 32.87 0.31
C VAL A 472 32.05 32.38 -0.86
N LEU A 473 31.46 31.67 -1.82
CA LEU A 473 32.18 31.17 -3.00
C LEU A 473 32.74 32.31 -3.87
N GLY A 474 31.97 33.38 -4.04
CA GLY A 474 32.37 34.57 -4.81
C GLY A 474 33.59 35.26 -4.21
N TYR A 475 33.66 35.40 -2.89
CA TYR A 475 34.82 35.99 -2.22
C TYR A 475 36.09 35.12 -2.35
N ILE A 476 35.95 33.80 -2.17
CA ILE A 476 37.04 32.84 -2.41
C ILE A 476 37.52 32.94 -3.86
N GLY A 477 36.61 32.98 -4.82
CA GLY A 477 36.91 33.12 -6.24
C GLY A 477 37.64 34.43 -6.57
N LEU A 478 37.20 35.55 -5.98
CA LEU A 478 37.84 36.85 -6.16
C LEU A 478 39.27 36.86 -5.64
N LEU A 479 39.50 36.33 -4.42
CA LEU A 479 40.84 36.20 -3.86
C LEU A 479 41.73 35.24 -4.69
N ALA A 480 41.16 34.13 -5.15
CA ALA A 480 41.88 33.17 -6.00
C ALA A 480 42.32 33.80 -7.32
N MET A 481 41.44 34.55 -7.98
CA MET A 481 41.76 35.27 -9.23
C MET A 481 42.82 36.34 -9.02
N LEU A 482 42.71 37.14 -7.95
CA LEU A 482 43.73 38.12 -7.59
C LEU A 482 45.10 37.46 -7.35
N CYS A 483 45.10 36.35 -6.60
CA CYS A 483 46.31 35.59 -6.32
C CYS A 483 46.89 34.94 -7.58
N PHE A 484 46.06 34.39 -8.47
CA PHE A 484 46.49 33.84 -9.75
C PHE A 484 47.11 34.92 -10.64
N PHE A 485 46.48 36.09 -10.75
CA PHE A 485 47.00 37.22 -11.52
C PHE A 485 48.38 37.67 -11.02
N LEU A 486 48.54 37.89 -9.72
CA LEU A 486 49.83 38.26 -9.13
C LEU A 486 50.88 37.15 -9.27
N ALA A 487 50.48 35.88 -9.11
CA ALA A 487 51.38 34.74 -9.29
C ALA A 487 51.84 34.62 -10.75
N PHE A 488 50.97 34.92 -11.71
CA PHE A 488 51.30 34.91 -13.14
C PHE A 488 52.32 35.99 -13.49
N LEU A 489 52.19 37.20 -12.93
CA LEU A 489 53.18 38.26 -13.07
C LEU A 489 54.54 37.86 -12.47
N ALA A 490 54.53 37.18 -11.32
CA ALA A 490 55.74 36.71 -10.65
C ALA A 490 56.48 35.63 -11.46
N ARG A 491 55.80 34.88 -12.34
CA ARG A 491 56.38 33.77 -13.13
C ARG A 491 57.58 34.18 -14.00
N LYS A 492 57.59 35.42 -14.49
CA LYS A 492 58.65 35.96 -15.36
C LYS A 492 59.89 36.41 -14.59
N LEU A 493 59.85 36.40 -13.25
CA LEU A 493 60.94 36.85 -12.42
C LEU A 493 62.02 35.76 -12.30
N PRO A 494 63.31 36.09 -12.54
CA PRO A 494 64.40 35.17 -12.28
C PRO A 494 64.55 35.01 -10.76
N ASP A 495 64.05 33.89 -10.25
CA ASP A 495 64.15 33.52 -8.84
C ASP A 495 65.03 32.28 -8.68
N ASN A 496 65.88 32.26 -7.64
CA ASN A 496 66.96 31.29 -7.43
C ASN A 496 66.46 29.85 -7.25
N PHE A 497 65.15 29.64 -7.07
CA PHE A 497 64.52 28.32 -6.89
C PHE A 497 63.27 28.06 -7.74
N ASN A 498 62.97 28.90 -8.75
CA ASN A 498 61.71 28.83 -9.52
C ASN A 498 60.44 28.86 -8.63
N GLU A 499 60.50 29.47 -7.45
CA GLU A 499 59.40 29.41 -6.47
C GLU A 499 58.12 30.03 -7.02
N ALA A 500 58.25 31.17 -7.70
CA ALA A 500 57.14 31.85 -8.35
C ALA A 500 56.40 30.93 -9.34
N LYS A 501 57.12 30.09 -10.10
CA LYS A 501 56.53 29.15 -11.07
C LYS A 501 55.69 28.07 -10.39
N PHE A 502 56.17 27.52 -9.27
CA PHE A 502 55.43 26.53 -8.50
C PHE A 502 54.18 27.13 -7.85
N ILE A 503 54.26 28.38 -7.37
CA ILE A 503 53.09 29.11 -6.86
C ILE A 503 52.08 29.33 -7.99
N THR A 504 52.50 29.78 -9.18
CA THR A 504 51.59 29.94 -10.33
C THR A 504 50.92 28.62 -10.71
N PHE A 505 51.69 27.53 -10.78
CA PHE A 505 51.15 26.21 -11.13
C PHE A 505 50.13 25.72 -10.10
N SER A 506 50.41 25.93 -8.81
CA SER A 506 49.49 25.59 -7.72
C SER A 506 48.16 26.36 -7.80
N MET A 507 48.22 27.66 -8.10
CA MET A 507 47.02 28.50 -8.27
C MET A 507 46.27 28.17 -9.57
N LEU A 508 46.97 27.74 -10.62
CA LEU A 508 46.33 27.26 -11.85
C LEU A 508 45.51 25.99 -11.60
N ILE A 509 46.09 25.00 -10.89
CA ILE A 509 45.37 23.78 -10.49
C ILE A 509 44.15 24.16 -9.63
N PHE A 510 44.33 25.04 -8.65
CA PHE A 510 43.25 25.52 -7.81
C PHE A 510 42.09 26.10 -8.63
N CYS A 511 42.37 27.07 -9.52
CA CYS A 511 41.34 27.68 -10.36
C CYS A 511 40.67 26.67 -11.29
N ALA A 512 41.43 25.76 -11.91
CA ALA A 512 40.87 24.73 -12.79
C ALA A 512 39.88 23.82 -12.06
N VAL A 513 40.26 23.33 -10.86
CA VAL A 513 39.39 22.46 -10.04
C VAL A 513 38.08 23.17 -9.69
N TRP A 514 38.14 24.41 -9.20
CA TRP A 514 36.94 25.15 -8.81
C TRP A 514 36.06 25.59 -9.98
N ILE A 515 36.63 25.84 -11.16
CA ILE A 515 35.84 26.08 -12.39
C ILE A 515 35.11 24.79 -12.80
N THR A 516 35.76 23.62 -12.73
CA THR A 516 35.14 22.33 -13.06
C THR A 516 34.12 21.86 -12.02
N PHE A 517 34.25 22.30 -10.77
CA PHE A 517 33.32 21.97 -9.68
C PHE A 517 31.91 22.49 -9.95
N ILE A 518 31.75 23.73 -10.46
CA ILE A 518 30.44 24.37 -10.65
C ILE A 518 29.48 23.51 -11.50
N PRO A 519 29.83 23.09 -12.74
CA PRO A 519 28.95 22.26 -13.54
C PRO A 519 28.76 20.87 -12.91
N ALA A 520 29.79 20.27 -12.32
CA ALA A 520 29.70 18.95 -11.70
C ALA A 520 28.76 18.93 -10.47
N TYR A 521 28.77 20.00 -9.67
CA TYR A 521 27.89 20.18 -8.50
C TYR A 521 26.42 20.28 -8.91
N VAL A 522 26.13 21.07 -9.95
CA VAL A 522 24.75 21.29 -10.44
C VAL A 522 24.18 20.05 -11.13
N SER A 523 25.03 19.23 -11.78
CA SER A 523 24.58 18.02 -12.48
C SER A 523 24.48 16.78 -11.59
N SER A 524 25.06 16.79 -10.38
CA SER A 524 25.11 15.59 -9.52
C SER A 524 23.97 15.58 -8.50
N PRO A 525 23.17 14.50 -8.43
CA PRO A 525 22.06 14.39 -7.48
C PRO A 525 22.51 14.01 -6.05
N GLY A 526 21.77 14.48 -5.05
CA GLY A 526 21.88 14.10 -3.64
C GLY A 526 23.31 13.94 -3.08
N LYS A 527 23.64 12.72 -2.63
CA LYS A 527 24.93 12.41 -1.97
C LYS A 527 26.17 12.58 -2.88
N PHE A 528 25.99 12.50 -4.20
CA PHE A 528 27.10 12.65 -5.15
C PHE A 528 27.53 14.11 -5.27
N SER A 529 26.62 15.07 -5.13
CA SER A 529 26.94 16.50 -5.11
C SER A 529 27.92 16.85 -3.98
N VAL A 530 27.67 16.27 -2.79
CA VAL A 530 28.53 16.42 -1.60
C VAL A 530 29.91 15.79 -1.83
N ALA A 531 29.97 14.62 -2.45
CA ALA A 531 31.23 13.94 -2.77
C ALA A 531 32.10 14.74 -3.75
N VAL A 532 31.48 15.36 -4.76
CA VAL A 532 32.15 16.23 -5.73
C VAL A 532 32.75 17.47 -5.05
N GLU A 533 32.07 18.05 -4.06
CA GLU A 533 32.60 19.17 -3.27
C GLU A 533 33.82 18.76 -2.44
N ILE A 534 33.76 17.61 -1.76
CA ILE A 534 34.90 17.06 -1.00
C ILE A 534 36.09 16.80 -1.95
N PHE A 535 35.83 16.22 -3.13
CA PHE A 535 36.87 15.97 -4.11
C PHE A 535 37.57 17.27 -4.55
N ALA A 536 36.81 18.34 -4.81
CA ALA A 536 37.37 19.64 -5.16
C ALA A 536 38.22 20.23 -4.02
N ILE A 537 37.77 20.12 -2.77
CA ILE A 537 38.51 20.54 -1.57
C ILE A 537 39.84 19.79 -1.44
N LEU A 538 39.82 18.46 -1.59
CA LEU A 538 41.01 17.63 -1.47
C LEU A 538 41.99 17.89 -2.62
N ALA A 539 41.52 17.91 -3.86
CA ALA A 539 42.35 18.12 -5.05
C ALA A 539 43.07 19.47 -5.01
N SER A 540 42.36 20.54 -4.63
CA SER A 540 42.95 21.87 -4.49
C SER A 540 43.96 21.96 -3.34
N SER A 541 43.69 21.32 -2.19
CA SER A 541 44.60 21.27 -1.04
C SER A 541 45.86 20.46 -1.34
N PHE A 542 45.74 19.30 -1.99
CA PHE A 542 46.88 18.51 -2.48
C PHE A 542 47.69 19.29 -3.51
N GLY A 543 47.05 20.00 -4.45
CA GLY A 543 47.71 20.85 -5.42
C GLY A 543 48.62 21.90 -4.76
N LEU A 544 48.11 22.60 -3.74
CA LEU A 544 48.88 23.59 -2.98
C LEU A 544 50.03 22.95 -2.19
N LEU A 545 49.78 21.84 -1.49
CA LEU A 545 50.80 21.13 -0.71
C LEU A 545 51.95 20.62 -1.59
N ILE A 546 51.60 19.90 -2.67
CA ILE A 546 52.54 19.26 -3.58
C ILE A 546 53.39 20.32 -4.29
N CYS A 547 52.77 21.36 -4.84
CA CYS A 547 53.50 22.34 -5.63
C CYS A 547 54.37 23.26 -4.77
N ILE A 548 53.90 23.70 -3.60
CA ILE A 548 54.60 24.73 -2.80
C ILE A 548 55.67 24.12 -1.88
N PHE A 549 55.42 22.94 -1.28
CA PHE A 549 56.26 22.40 -0.22
C PHE A 549 57.11 21.19 -0.61
N ILE A 550 56.65 20.31 -1.51
CA ILE A 550 57.43 19.11 -1.88
C ILE A 550 58.77 19.46 -2.55
N PRO A 551 58.85 20.42 -3.50
CA PRO A 551 60.14 20.83 -4.06
C PRO A 551 61.12 21.34 -3.00
N LYS A 552 60.61 21.99 -1.94
CA LYS A 552 61.42 22.51 -0.83
C LYS A 552 61.89 21.39 0.10
N CYS A 553 61.02 20.44 0.43
CA CYS A 553 61.37 19.25 1.20
C CYS A 553 62.43 18.40 0.46
N TYR A 554 62.28 18.25 -0.87
CA TYR A 554 63.24 17.54 -1.72
C TYR A 554 64.64 18.19 -1.64
N ILE A 555 64.73 19.52 -1.73
CA ILE A 555 66.02 20.21 -1.61
C ILE A 555 66.60 20.09 -0.19
N ILE A 556 65.78 20.23 0.85
CA ILE A 556 66.23 20.16 2.25
C ILE A 556 66.78 18.76 2.59
N LEU A 557 66.15 17.68 2.12
CA LEU A 557 66.49 16.31 2.48
C LEU A 557 67.51 15.66 1.53
N LEU A 558 67.35 15.84 0.21
CA LEU A 558 68.10 15.09 -0.80
C LEU A 558 69.21 15.91 -1.48
N LYS A 559 69.20 17.25 -1.36
CA LYS A 559 70.21 18.14 -1.95
C LYS A 559 70.70 19.22 -0.96
N PRO A 560 71.25 18.83 0.21
CA PRO A 560 71.71 19.78 1.22
C PRO A 560 72.78 20.76 0.72
N GLU A 561 73.54 20.40 -0.32
CA GLU A 561 74.55 21.26 -0.97
C GLU A 561 73.96 22.54 -1.57
N LYS A 562 72.68 22.53 -1.96
CA LYS A 562 71.95 23.72 -2.45
C LYS A 562 71.37 24.58 -1.31
N ASN A 563 71.43 24.10 -0.06
CA ASN A 563 70.89 24.76 1.13
C ASN A 563 71.94 25.61 1.88
N THR A 564 72.78 26.35 1.14
CA THR A 564 73.82 27.23 1.68
C THR A 564 73.63 28.68 1.21
N LYS A 565 73.94 29.67 2.08
CA LYS A 565 73.83 31.12 1.73
C LYS A 565 74.56 31.47 0.42
N ARG A 566 75.70 30.82 0.15
CA ARG A 566 76.54 31.03 -1.04
C ARG A 566 75.85 30.61 -2.35
N ASN A 567 75.08 29.53 -2.32
CA ASN A 567 74.31 29.07 -3.49
C ASN A 567 72.97 29.81 -3.66
N MET A 568 72.47 30.48 -2.61
CA MET A 568 71.24 31.30 -2.67
C MET A 568 71.45 32.76 -3.12
N MET A 569 72.67 33.28 -3.16
CA MET A 569 72.95 34.68 -3.54
C MET A 569 73.60 34.83 -4.93
N GLY A 570 73.82 33.74 -5.67
CA GLY A 570 74.57 33.75 -6.93
C GLY A 570 76.06 34.02 -6.71
N LYS A 571 76.93 33.43 -7.55
CA LYS A 571 78.35 33.79 -7.57
C LYS A 571 78.47 35.28 -7.95
N ALA A 572 78.92 36.12 -7.02
CA ALA A 572 79.41 37.45 -7.38
C ALA A 572 80.53 37.26 -8.41
N ALA A 573 80.39 37.90 -9.58
CA ALA A 573 81.47 37.97 -10.56
C ALA A 573 82.70 38.63 -9.91
N PRO A 574 83.92 38.13 -10.16
CA PRO A 574 85.12 38.75 -9.62
C PRO A 574 85.23 40.16 -10.20
N LYS A 575 85.42 41.17 -9.33
CA LYS A 575 85.83 42.50 -9.75
C LYS A 575 87.18 42.38 -10.46
N SER A 576 87.22 42.63 -11.76
CA SER A 576 88.47 42.93 -12.46
C SER A 576 88.94 44.30 -11.99
N PHE A 577 90.13 44.35 -11.39
CA PHE A 577 90.86 45.59 -11.11
C PHE A 577 91.29 46.26 -12.41
#